data_AF-A0A5E5PWU4-F1
#
_entry.id   AF-A0A5E5PWU4-F1
#
_cell.length_a   1.000
_cell.length_b   1.000
_cell.length_c   1.000
_cell.angle_alpha   90.00
_cell.angle_beta   90.00
_cell.angle_gamma   90.00
#
_symmetry.space_group_name_H-M   'P 1'
#
loop_
_entity.id
_entity.type
_entity.pdbx_description
1 polymer ?
#
loop_
_entity_poly.entity_id
_entity_poly.type
_entity_poly.pdbx_seq_one_letter_code
_entity_poly.pdbx_strand_id
1 'polypeptide(L)'
;MSKKERFTVLRYKAFNEKFKTAFLKNISKTKDKQYKIVKKTDNSAFYCSQYVWYLYWKTAKDLGYDLDVDEGGGYFVTPYDLLNSKYFDKVSFTL
;
A
#
# COMPACT_ATOMS: atom_id res chain seq x y z
N MET A 1 -15.07 -25.54 15.16
CA MET A 1 -15.75 -24.28 14.78
C MET A 1 -14.81 -23.51 13.85
N SER A 2 -15.18 -23.36 12.58
CA SER A 2 -14.39 -22.59 11.60
C SER A 2 -14.32 -21.13 12.04
N LYS A 3 -13.12 -20.63 12.35
CA LYS A 3 -12.87 -19.23 12.70
C LYS A 3 -13.07 -18.42 11.42
N LYS A 4 -14.22 -17.76 11.25
CA LYS A 4 -14.41 -16.78 10.16
C LYS A 4 -13.27 -15.77 10.24
N GLU A 5 -12.38 -15.78 9.25
CA GLU A 5 -11.34 -14.78 9.13
C GLU A 5 -12.00 -13.41 8.99
N ARG A 6 -11.77 -12.54 9.98
CA ARG A 6 -12.24 -11.16 9.94
C ARG A 6 -11.20 -10.35 9.19
N PHE A 7 -11.39 -10.19 7.88
CA PHE A 7 -10.59 -9.29 7.07
C PHE A 7 -11.36 -8.00 6.79
N THR A 8 -10.64 -6.90 6.59
CA THR A 8 -11.17 -5.62 6.15
C THR A 8 -10.54 -5.30 4.80
N VAL A 9 -11.36 -4.87 3.84
CA VAL A 9 -10.89 -4.47 2.51
C VAL A 9 -10.94 -2.95 2.40
N LEU A 10 -9.83 -2.38 1.90
CA LEU A 10 -9.65 -0.96 1.69
C LEU A 10 -9.54 -0.71 0.18
N ARG A 11 -10.21 0.34 -0.30
CA ARG A 11 -10.13 0.79 -1.70
C ARG A 11 -9.61 2.21 -1.76
N TYR A 12 -8.61 2.46 -2.59
CA TYR A 12 -8.10 3.82 -2.80
C TYR A 12 -9.10 4.66 -3.58
N LYS A 13 -9.41 5.84 -3.05
CA LYS A 13 -10.45 6.76 -3.58
C LYS A 13 -10.20 7.17 -5.03
N ALA A 14 -8.94 7.33 -5.42
CA ALA A 14 -8.55 7.83 -6.74
C ALA A 14 -7.87 6.76 -7.62
N PHE A 15 -8.23 5.48 -7.46
CA PHE A 15 -7.65 4.37 -8.22
C PHE A 15 -8.21 4.26 -9.65
N ASN A 16 -7.98 5.29 -10.48
CA ASN A 16 -8.38 5.32 -11.89
C ASN A 16 -7.46 4.44 -12.77
N GLU A 17 -7.82 4.24 -14.04
CA GLU A 17 -7.05 3.37 -14.96
C GLU A 17 -5.59 3.84 -15.17
N LYS A 18 -5.34 5.16 -15.16
CA LYS A 18 -3.98 5.71 -15.23
C LYS A 18 -3.15 5.30 -14.01
N PHE A 19 -3.71 5.46 -12.81
CA PHE A 19 -3.06 5.06 -11.57
C PHE A 19 -2.84 3.55 -11.52
N LYS A 20 -3.88 2.76 -11.83
CA LYS A 20 -3.82 1.29 -11.90
C LYS A 20 -2.73 0.79 -12.83
N THR A 21 -2.62 1.35 -14.03
CA THR A 21 -1.60 0.95 -15.01
C THR A 21 -0.18 1.21 -14.47
N ALA A 22 0.06 2.38 -13.89
CA ALA A 22 1.35 2.72 -13.27
C ALA A 22 1.64 1.85 -12.03
N PHE A 23 0.61 1.58 -11.21
CA PHE A 23 0.70 0.73 -10.02
C PHE A 23 1.12 -0.69 -10.38
N LEU A 24 0.46 -1.32 -11.37
CA LEU A 24 0.81 -2.66 -11.86
C LEU A 24 2.23 -2.72 -12.43
N LYS A 25 2.67 -1.67 -13.13
CA LYS A 25 4.06 -1.55 -13.62
C LYS A 25 5.06 -1.54 -12.46
N ASN A 26 4.74 -0.84 -11.37
CA ASN A 26 5.59 -0.80 -10.18
C ASN A 26 5.62 -2.16 -9.47
N ILE A 27 4.48 -2.86 -9.32
CA ILE A 27 4.45 -4.25 -8.82
C ILE A 27 5.39 -5.13 -9.64
N SER A 28 5.30 -5.09 -10.97
CA SER A 28 6.11 -5.96 -11.83
C SER A 28 7.62 -5.74 -11.65
N LYS A 29 8.05 -4.52 -11.28
CA LYS A 29 9.46 -4.18 -11.05
C LYS A 29 9.97 -4.61 -9.68
N THR A 30 9.07 -4.82 -8.72
CA THR A 30 9.42 -5.03 -7.31
C THR A 30 8.92 -6.33 -6.72
N LYS A 31 8.15 -7.13 -7.46
CA LYS A 31 7.54 -8.39 -7.00
C LYS A 31 8.55 -9.42 -6.48
N ASP A 32 9.79 -9.41 -6.97
CA ASP A 32 10.82 -10.39 -6.63
C ASP A 32 11.74 -9.91 -5.49
N LYS A 33 11.41 -8.79 -4.83
CA LYS A 33 12.16 -8.24 -3.71
C LYS A 33 12.02 -9.14 -2.47
N GLN A 34 13.12 -9.27 -1.71
CA GLN A 34 13.13 -10.08 -0.50
C GLN A 34 12.24 -9.50 0.61
N TYR A 35 11.67 -10.39 1.43
CA TYR A 35 10.94 -10.00 2.63
C TYR A 35 11.89 -9.73 3.80
N LYS A 36 12.04 -8.46 4.23
CA LYS A 36 12.87 -8.07 5.38
C LYS A 36 12.33 -6.79 6.04
N ILE A 37 12.54 -6.67 7.34
CA ILE A 37 12.31 -5.40 8.06
C ILE A 37 13.50 -4.49 7.77
N VAL A 38 13.23 -3.38 7.08
CA VAL A 38 14.21 -2.34 6.74
C VAL A 38 13.62 -0.97 7.08
N LYS A 39 14.43 0.09 6.95
CA LYS A 39 13.94 1.47 7.14
C LYS A 39 12.88 1.81 6.09
N LYS A 40 11.89 2.64 6.41
CA LYS A 40 10.79 3.04 5.51
C LYS A 40 11.24 3.40 4.09
N THR A 41 12.31 4.18 3.95
CA THR A 41 12.83 4.68 2.66
C THR A 41 13.79 3.72 1.95
N ASP A 42 14.17 2.61 2.58
CA ASP A 42 15.01 1.57 1.97
C ASP A 42 14.16 0.66 1.08
N ASN A 43 14.52 0.57 -0.20
CA ASN A 43 13.80 -0.21 -1.20
C ASN A 43 14.60 -1.46 -1.66
N SER A 44 15.61 -1.88 -0.89
CA SER A 44 16.40 -3.09 -1.17
C SER A 44 15.60 -4.37 -0.89
N ALA A 45 14.74 -4.33 0.14
CA ALA A 45 13.82 -5.35 0.59
C ALA A 45 12.56 -4.68 1.15
N PHE A 46 11.49 -5.43 1.38
CA PHE A 46 10.25 -4.88 1.92
C PHE A 46 9.63 -5.78 2.99
N TYR A 47 8.98 -5.19 3.99
CA TYR A 47 7.95 -5.88 4.78
C TYR A 47 6.54 -5.49 4.29
N CYS A 48 5.51 -6.20 4.75
CA CYS A 48 4.19 -6.17 4.13
C CYS A 48 3.58 -4.77 3.97
N SER A 49 3.43 -4.01 5.07
CA SER A 49 2.82 -2.68 5.06
C SER A 49 3.70 -1.64 4.36
N GLN A 50 5.02 -1.73 4.49
CA GLN A 50 5.94 -0.89 3.72
C GLN A 50 5.79 -1.11 2.23
N TYR A 51 5.64 -2.36 1.77
CA TYR A 51 5.51 -2.64 0.34
C TYR A 51 4.26 -1.99 -0.25
N VAL A 52 3.13 -2.11 0.46
CA VAL A 52 1.88 -1.47 0.05
C VAL A 52 2.06 0.05 -0.02
N TRP A 53 2.59 0.68 1.03
CA TRP A 53 2.88 2.12 1.04
C TRP A 53 3.81 2.53 -0.11
N TYR A 54 4.90 1.80 -0.32
CA TYR A 54 5.88 2.06 -1.37
C TYR A 54 5.21 2.08 -2.74
N LEU A 55 4.31 1.12 -3.03
CA LEU A 55 3.61 1.09 -4.31
C LEU A 55 2.73 2.33 -4.51
N TYR A 56 2.00 2.79 -3.49
CA TYR A 56 1.19 4.01 -3.58
C TYR A 56 2.07 5.26 -3.74
N TRP A 57 3.07 5.44 -2.88
CA TRP A 57 4.00 6.57 -2.91
C TRP A 57 4.75 6.63 -4.25
N LYS A 58 5.32 5.52 -4.71
CA LYS A 58 6.09 5.45 -5.95
C LYS A 58 5.20 5.70 -7.16
N THR A 59 3.99 5.13 -7.18
CA THR A 59 3.04 5.35 -8.27
C THR A 59 2.58 6.80 -8.34
N ALA A 60 2.28 7.42 -7.21
CA ALA A 60 1.95 8.84 -7.15
C ALA A 60 3.11 9.71 -7.64
N LYS A 61 4.33 9.46 -7.14
CA LYS A 61 5.53 10.17 -7.57
C LYS A 61 5.80 10.05 -9.07
N ASP A 62 5.64 8.86 -9.64
CA ASP A 62 5.82 8.63 -11.08
C ASP A 62 4.78 9.35 -11.93
N LEU A 63 3.60 9.67 -11.37
CA LEU A 63 2.51 10.39 -12.02
C LEU A 63 2.47 11.89 -11.69
N GLY A 64 3.37 12.38 -10.83
CA GLY A 64 3.43 13.78 -10.41
C GLY A 64 2.40 14.18 -9.34
N TYR A 65 1.89 13.23 -8.56
CA TYR A 65 0.96 13.48 -7.46
C TYR A 65 1.68 13.59 -6.12
N ASP A 66 1.16 14.45 -5.24
CA ASP A 66 1.53 14.48 -3.83
C ASP A 66 0.60 13.54 -3.04
N LEU A 67 1.07 12.34 -2.73
CA LEU A 67 0.34 11.31 -2.01
C LEU A 67 1.28 10.57 -1.05
N ASP A 68 0.95 10.64 0.23
CA ASP A 68 1.49 9.75 1.26
C ASP A 68 0.32 9.08 1.99
N VAL A 69 0.19 7.76 1.85
CA VAL A 69 -0.89 6.98 2.49
C VAL A 69 -0.56 6.56 3.93
N ASP A 70 0.64 6.87 4.41
CA ASP A 70 1.04 6.66 5.80
C ASP A 70 0.51 7.81 6.68
N GLU A 71 -0.58 7.55 7.41
CA GLU A 71 -1.22 8.53 8.31
C GLU A 71 -0.34 8.88 9.53
N GLY A 72 0.51 7.95 10.00
CA GLY A 72 1.31 8.11 11.21
C GLY A 72 2.66 8.80 10.97
N GLY A 73 3.19 8.76 9.74
CA GLY A 73 4.42 9.46 9.35
C GLY A 73 5.69 9.00 10.09
N GLY A 74 5.65 7.83 10.72
CA GLY A 74 6.72 7.31 11.58
C GLY A 74 7.93 6.74 10.83
N TYR A 75 8.88 6.19 11.60
CA TYR A 75 10.07 5.50 11.07
C TYR A 75 9.74 4.20 10.31
N PHE A 76 8.57 3.62 10.59
CA PHE A 76 8.01 2.42 9.94
C PHE A 76 6.58 2.73 9.50
N VAL A 77 6.12 2.02 8.46
CA VAL A 77 4.72 2.04 8.04
C VAL A 77 4.05 0.82 8.65
N THR A 78 3.13 1.00 9.57
CA THR A 78 2.38 -0.11 10.17
C THR A 78 1.11 -0.40 9.38
N PRO A 79 0.51 -1.60 9.54
CA PRO A 79 -0.81 -1.88 8.96
C PRO A 79 -1.91 -0.92 9.44
N TYR A 80 -1.80 -0.38 10.66
CA TYR A 80 -2.77 0.57 11.20
C TYR A 80 -2.69 1.93 10.52
N ASP A 81 -1.50 2.35 10.08
CA ASP A 81 -1.34 3.59 9.32
C ASP A 81 -2.12 3.53 8.01
N LEU A 82 -2.09 2.38 7.33
CA LEU A 82 -2.88 2.14 6.12
C LEU A 82 -4.38 2.01 6.44
N LEU A 83 -4.74 1.35 7.53
CA LEU A 83 -6.14 1.15 7.94
C LEU A 83 -6.85 2.45 8.29
N ASN A 84 -6.12 3.42 8.85
CA ASN A 84 -6.64 4.71 9.31
C ASN A 84 -6.42 5.84 8.30
N SER A 85 -5.71 5.57 7.20
CA SER A 85 -5.41 6.55 6.17
C SER A 85 -6.67 7.14 5.54
N LYS A 86 -6.75 8.47 5.48
CA LYS A 86 -7.88 9.19 4.87
C LYS A 86 -8.07 8.93 3.36
N TYR A 87 -7.07 8.34 2.70
CA TYR A 87 -7.07 8.08 1.26
C TYR A 87 -7.81 6.80 0.85
N PHE A 88 -8.16 5.94 1.80
CA PHE A 88 -8.90 4.71 1.55
C PHE A 88 -10.34 4.79 2.07
N ASP A 89 -11.23 4.10 1.37
CA ASP A 89 -12.56 3.75 1.86
C ASP A 89 -12.59 2.29 2.29
N LYS A 90 -13.28 2.00 3.40
CA LYS A 90 -13.63 0.62 3.77
C LYS A 90 -14.75 0.15 2.86
N VAL A 91 -14.54 -0.99 2.19
CA VAL A 91 -15.53 -1.56 1.28
C VAL A 91 -16.00 -2.92 1.80
N SER A 92 -17.30 -3.18 1.66
CA SER A 92 -17.85 -4.52 1.87
C SER A 92 -17.31 -5.44 0.79
N PHE A 93 -16.70 -6.55 1.20
CA PHE A 93 -16.28 -7.60 0.30
C PHE A 93 -17.21 -8.79 0.48
N THR A 94 -18.03 -9.03 -0.54
CA THR A 94 -18.87 -10.21 -0.64
C THR A 94 -18.21 -11.11 -1.68
N LEU A 95 -17.81 -12.32 -1.25
CA LEU A 95 -17.31 -13.38 -2.13
C LEU A 95 -18.43 -13.93 -3.00
#